data_AF-A0A7S0A8Q6-F1
#
_entry.id   AF-A0A7S0A8Q6-F1
#
_cell.length_a   1.000
_cell.length_b   1.000
_cell.length_c   1.000
_cell.angle_alpha   90.00
_cell.angle_beta   90.00
_cell.angle_gamma   90.00
#
_symmetry.space_group_name_H-M   'P 1'
#
loop_
_entity.id
_entity.type
_entity.pdbx_description
1 polymer ?
#
loop_
_entity_poly.entity_id
_entity_poly.type
_entity_poly.pdbx_seq_one_letter_code
_entity_poly.pdbx_strand_id
1 'polypeptide(L)'
;EKQVEVRRAARARFWRWPKLDGRDTHEVPLGPSPQRFCPGEGGAGNAVALGDPEENVFVISLPRRPSKLKHVLLQLHSAGVSATIVDAIDGDAILCKEDMKQHGVSAIPGYSGHTNHNIDLTTGEVGCFMSHYTIWHHMVERGIESALILEDDFDFQEDFFERLGHRLHEAAGEDWNLLYVGRSPVEPDLRRISQHIVEPGYTLWTVGYVIRLEAARALLEASVERNFVPLDEFFSLAMGRYTTLYNELALEWGRYIPVIFRPLAMTPPLVMPYVGSMFESDTAMLRKGTRYVKDLPETITEEEAEAEIQSL
;
A
#
# COMPACT_ATOMS: atom_id res chain seq x y z
N GLU A 1 1.68 17.08 -26.55
CA GLU A 1 2.31 17.99 -25.57
C GLU A 1 2.07 17.56 -24.13
N LYS A 2 0.82 17.51 -23.64
CA LYS A 2 0.50 17.09 -22.25
C LYS A 2 1.13 15.75 -21.82
N GLN A 3 1.05 14.69 -22.64
CA GLN A 3 1.68 13.40 -22.29
C GLN A 3 3.22 13.47 -22.20
N VAL A 4 3.86 14.33 -22.99
CA VAL A 4 5.32 14.52 -22.96
C VAL A 4 5.72 15.26 -21.67
N GLU A 5 4.92 16.25 -21.28
CA GLU A 5 5.10 16.97 -20.02
C GLU A 5 4.94 16.06 -18.80
N VAL A 6 3.90 15.21 -18.80
CA VAL A 6 3.68 14.20 -17.75
C VAL A 6 4.86 13.24 -17.65
N ARG A 7 5.38 12.71 -18.78
CA ARG A 7 6.57 11.85 -18.78
C ARG A 7 7.81 12.57 -18.27
N ARG A 8 8.00 13.85 -18.62
CA ARG A 8 9.11 14.66 -18.13
C ARG A 8 9.01 14.90 -16.62
N ALA A 9 7.81 15.17 -16.12
CA ALA A 9 7.54 15.33 -14.69
C ALA A 9 7.81 14.02 -13.93
N ALA A 10 7.31 12.89 -14.44
CA ALA A 10 7.55 11.57 -13.89
C ALA A 10 9.06 11.23 -13.82
N ARG A 11 9.80 11.51 -14.91
CA ARG A 11 11.26 11.34 -14.93
C ARG A 11 11.97 12.25 -13.93
N ALA A 12 11.54 13.50 -13.79
CA ALA A 12 12.09 14.41 -12.80
C ALA A 12 11.78 13.96 -11.36
N ARG A 13 10.59 13.40 -11.11
CA ARG A 13 10.17 12.84 -9.82
C ARG A 13 11.04 11.64 -9.44
N PHE A 14 11.27 10.71 -10.36
CA PHE A 14 12.18 9.57 -10.17
C PHE A 14 13.57 10.02 -9.68
N TRP A 15 14.19 11.00 -10.36
CA TRP A 15 15.54 11.46 -10.01
C TRP A 15 15.66 12.17 -8.65
N ARG A 16 14.54 12.58 -8.03
CA ARG A 16 14.52 13.16 -6.67
C ARG A 16 14.29 12.13 -5.57
N TRP A 17 14.03 10.88 -5.93
CA TRP A 17 13.81 9.80 -4.97
C TRP A 17 15.04 9.65 -4.02
N PRO A 18 14.84 9.36 -2.72
CA PRO A 18 13.58 8.98 -2.06
C PRO A 18 12.73 10.14 -1.51
N LYS A 19 13.19 11.39 -1.62
CA LYS A 19 12.56 12.53 -0.93
C LYS A 19 11.13 12.79 -1.40
N LEU A 20 10.31 13.26 -0.47
CA LEU A 20 8.96 13.75 -0.71
C LEU A 20 8.92 15.26 -0.49
N ASP A 21 8.81 16.01 -1.59
CA ASP A 21 8.72 17.47 -1.56
C ASP A 21 7.26 17.92 -1.64
N GLY A 22 6.95 19.14 -1.19
CA GLY A 22 5.58 19.68 -1.22
C GLY A 22 4.94 19.82 -2.61
N ARG A 23 5.70 19.63 -3.69
CA ARG A 23 5.19 19.58 -5.07
C ARG A 23 4.66 18.19 -5.47
N ASP A 24 5.05 17.18 -4.72
CA ASP A 24 4.74 15.76 -4.95
C ASP A 24 3.62 15.29 -4.00
N THR A 25 3.01 16.21 -3.25
CA THR A 25 1.97 15.97 -2.24
C THR A 25 0.82 16.94 -2.41
N HIS A 26 -0.41 16.43 -2.38
CA HIS A 26 -1.63 17.22 -2.60
C HIS A 26 -2.65 16.93 -1.50
N GLU A 27 -2.97 17.94 -0.69
CA GLU A 27 -3.89 17.80 0.44
C GLU A 27 -5.36 17.72 -0.02
N VAL A 28 -6.11 16.78 0.54
CA VAL A 28 -7.54 16.55 0.30
C VAL A 28 -8.27 16.62 1.66
N PRO A 29 -8.76 17.81 2.07
CA PRO A 29 -9.32 18.02 3.41
C PRO A 29 -10.83 17.74 3.45
N LEU A 30 -11.23 16.46 3.47
CA LEU A 30 -12.64 16.04 3.42
C LEU A 30 -13.19 15.53 4.76
N GLY A 31 -12.31 15.12 5.68
CA GLY A 31 -12.66 14.58 6.98
C GLY A 31 -12.74 15.61 8.10
N PRO A 32 -13.09 15.17 9.32
CA PRO A 32 -13.12 16.02 10.50
C PRO A 32 -11.72 16.56 10.81
N SER A 33 -11.65 17.72 11.49
CA SER A 33 -10.38 18.28 11.97
C SER A 33 -10.42 18.51 13.48
N PRO A 34 -9.55 17.88 14.28
CA PRO A 34 -8.55 16.89 13.85
C PRO A 34 -9.19 15.55 13.44
N GLN A 35 -8.65 14.91 12.40
CA GLN A 35 -9.04 13.58 11.98
C GLN A 35 -8.53 12.56 12.98
N ARG A 36 -9.46 11.83 13.61
CA ARG A 36 -9.15 10.74 14.54
C ARG A 36 -10.11 9.59 14.27
N PHE A 37 -9.56 8.42 13.99
CA PHE A 37 -10.38 7.24 13.74
C PHE A 37 -10.84 6.61 15.05
N CYS A 38 -9.98 6.57 16.07
CA CYS A 38 -10.32 6.06 17.39
C CYS A 38 -11.10 7.11 18.19
N PRO A 39 -12.30 6.80 18.70
CA PRO A 39 -13.04 7.69 19.60
C PRO A 39 -12.27 7.82 20.92
N GLY A 40 -11.81 9.03 21.25
CA GLY A 40 -10.99 9.27 22.43
C GLY A 40 -11.82 9.50 23.70
N GLU A 41 -11.66 8.66 24.72
CA GLU A 41 -11.72 9.12 26.11
C GLU A 41 -10.28 9.35 26.61
N GLY A 42 -9.84 10.62 26.62
CA GLY A 42 -8.61 11.05 27.31
C GLY A 42 -7.30 11.05 26.50
N GLY A 43 -7.06 12.11 25.72
CA GLY A 43 -5.72 12.59 25.34
C GLY A 43 -4.99 11.88 24.18
N ALA A 44 -4.05 12.60 23.56
CA ALA A 44 -3.21 12.16 22.44
C ALA A 44 -2.38 10.89 22.72
N GLY A 45 -2.18 10.52 23.99
CA GLY A 45 -1.42 9.33 24.39
C GLY A 45 -2.08 8.00 24.00
N ASN A 46 -3.41 7.95 23.84
CA ASN A 46 -4.11 6.74 23.44
C ASN A 46 -3.96 6.48 21.92
N ALA A 47 -4.01 7.53 21.09
CA ALA A 47 -3.96 7.40 19.63
C ALA A 47 -2.66 6.75 19.12
N VAL A 48 -1.50 7.18 19.63
CA VAL A 48 -0.20 6.58 19.28
C VAL A 48 -0.14 5.11 19.69
N ALA A 49 -0.60 4.77 20.91
CA ALA A 49 -0.62 3.39 21.39
C ALA A 49 -1.54 2.49 20.55
N LEU A 50 -2.65 3.04 20.06
CA LEU A 50 -3.59 2.38 19.17
C LEU A 50 -3.10 2.29 17.71
N GLY A 51 -2.02 3.01 17.36
CA GLY A 51 -1.58 3.12 15.97
C GLY A 51 -2.55 3.91 15.09
N ASP A 52 -3.33 4.82 15.68
CA ASP A 52 -4.22 5.71 14.93
C ASP A 52 -3.39 6.59 13.97
N PRO A 53 -3.69 6.60 12.66
CA PRO A 53 -2.94 7.41 11.70
C PRO A 53 -3.21 8.92 11.86
N GLU A 54 -4.28 9.31 12.56
CA GLU A 54 -4.73 10.69 12.70
C GLU A 54 -4.87 11.39 11.32
N GLU A 55 -4.09 12.43 11.07
CA GLU A 55 -4.04 13.16 9.79
C GLU A 55 -3.15 12.49 8.74
N ASN A 56 -2.38 11.45 9.11
CA ASN A 56 -1.37 10.82 8.24
C ASN A 56 -1.98 9.69 7.39
N VAL A 57 -2.93 10.06 6.54
CA VAL A 57 -3.50 9.17 5.53
C VAL A 57 -2.89 9.55 4.18
N PHE A 58 -2.14 8.62 3.58
CA PHE A 58 -1.47 8.82 2.29
C PHE A 58 -2.09 7.93 1.22
N VAL A 59 -2.40 8.50 0.06
CA VAL A 59 -2.80 7.73 -1.13
C VAL A 59 -1.75 7.88 -2.22
N ILE A 60 -1.13 6.78 -2.63
CA ILE A 60 -0.14 6.76 -3.71
C ILE A 60 -0.87 6.71 -5.05
N SER A 61 -0.73 7.75 -5.87
CA SER A 61 -1.35 7.79 -7.19
C SER A 61 -0.38 8.19 -8.30
N LEU A 62 -0.50 7.54 -9.46
CA LEU A 62 0.25 7.91 -10.65
C LEU A 62 -0.36 9.15 -11.33
N PRO A 63 0.38 10.28 -11.48
CA PRO A 63 -0.16 11.50 -12.11
C PRO A 63 -0.71 11.31 -13.53
N ARG A 64 -0.20 10.29 -14.25
CA ARG A 64 -0.66 9.94 -15.60
C ARG A 64 -1.97 9.15 -15.66
N ARG A 65 -2.56 8.78 -14.51
CA ARG A 65 -3.81 8.01 -14.40
C ARG A 65 -4.92 8.84 -13.74
N PRO A 66 -5.41 9.92 -14.39
CA PRO A 66 -6.41 10.81 -13.80
C PRO A 66 -7.73 10.11 -13.46
N SER A 67 -8.12 9.05 -14.19
CA SER A 67 -9.34 8.29 -13.89
C SER A 67 -9.24 7.55 -12.55
N LYS A 68 -8.07 6.99 -12.21
CA LYS A 68 -7.83 6.38 -10.90
C LYS A 68 -7.85 7.43 -9.78
N LEU A 69 -7.20 8.58 -10.00
CA LEU A 69 -7.24 9.68 -9.03
C LEU A 69 -8.68 10.17 -8.79
N LYS A 70 -9.49 10.26 -9.85
CA LYS A 70 -10.92 10.61 -9.74
C LYS A 70 -11.66 9.61 -8.84
N HIS A 71 -11.44 8.31 -9.03
CA HIS A 71 -12.01 7.26 -8.18
C HIS A 71 -11.60 7.41 -6.72
N VAL A 72 -10.31 7.59 -6.45
CA VAL A 72 -9.77 7.85 -5.10
C VAL A 72 -10.49 9.01 -4.42
N LEU A 73 -10.65 10.14 -5.12
CA LEU A 73 -11.30 11.33 -4.56
C LEU A 73 -12.77 11.07 -4.20
N LEU A 74 -13.49 10.26 -4.99
CA LEU A 74 -14.87 9.86 -4.69
C LEU A 74 -14.95 8.96 -3.46
N GLN A 75 -14.02 8.01 -3.32
CA GLN A 75 -13.93 7.13 -2.14
C GLN A 75 -13.64 7.94 -0.87
N LEU A 76 -12.65 8.85 -0.92
CA LEU A 76 -12.31 9.74 0.20
C LEU A 76 -13.50 10.64 0.59
N HIS A 77 -14.20 11.21 -0.39
CA HIS A 77 -15.38 12.04 -0.16
C HIS A 77 -16.50 11.26 0.51
N SER A 78 -16.84 10.09 -0.04
CA SER A 78 -17.92 9.24 0.48
C SER A 78 -17.64 8.75 1.90
N ALA A 79 -16.37 8.46 2.21
CA ALA A 79 -15.95 8.03 3.54
C ALA A 79 -15.71 9.18 4.54
N GLY A 80 -15.70 10.44 4.08
CA GLY A 80 -15.35 11.60 4.91
C GLY A 80 -13.92 11.51 5.46
N VAL A 81 -12.96 11.12 4.63
CA VAL A 81 -11.54 10.94 5.02
C VAL A 81 -10.68 12.02 4.37
N SER A 82 -9.99 12.80 5.19
CA SER A 82 -8.88 13.64 4.77
C SER A 82 -7.65 12.79 4.46
N ALA A 83 -6.95 13.12 3.38
CA ALA A 83 -5.73 12.44 2.97
C ALA A 83 -4.77 13.36 2.20
N THR A 84 -3.50 12.97 2.16
CA THR A 84 -2.49 13.53 1.26
C THR A 84 -2.31 12.59 0.08
N ILE A 85 -2.63 13.05 -1.14
CA ILE A 85 -2.28 12.33 -2.36
C ILE A 85 -0.78 12.49 -2.62
N VAL A 86 -0.07 11.39 -2.80
CA VAL A 86 1.37 11.34 -3.07
C VAL A 86 1.60 10.95 -4.52
N ASP A 87 2.34 11.79 -5.25
CA ASP A 87 2.77 11.51 -6.62
C ASP A 87 3.72 10.30 -6.63
N ALA A 88 3.21 9.19 -7.17
CA ALA A 88 3.92 7.93 -7.27
C ALA A 88 5.16 8.04 -8.18
N ILE A 89 6.16 7.20 -7.90
CA ILE A 89 7.27 6.93 -8.80
C ILE A 89 6.74 6.11 -9.98
N ASP A 90 6.69 6.72 -11.17
CA ASP A 90 6.30 6.01 -12.38
C ASP A 90 7.45 5.09 -12.82
N GLY A 91 7.21 3.78 -12.74
CA GLY A 91 8.16 2.77 -13.19
C GLY A 91 8.60 2.96 -14.64
N ASP A 92 7.71 3.46 -15.50
CA ASP A 92 8.00 3.68 -16.93
C ASP A 92 8.99 4.84 -17.15
N ALA A 93 9.29 5.62 -16.10
CA ALA A 93 10.35 6.62 -16.12
C ALA A 93 11.75 6.03 -15.88
N ILE A 94 11.85 4.74 -15.52
CA ILE A 94 13.10 4.00 -15.34
C ILE A 94 13.46 3.39 -16.70
N LEU A 95 14.47 3.94 -17.36
CA LEU A 95 14.78 3.59 -18.74
C LEU A 95 15.75 2.41 -18.83
N CYS A 96 16.54 2.17 -17.79
CA CYS A 96 17.49 1.06 -17.74
C CYS A 96 17.88 0.66 -16.31
N LYS A 97 18.53 -0.51 -16.18
CA LYS A 97 19.05 -1.00 -14.89
C LYS A 97 20.07 -0.04 -14.24
N GLU A 98 20.73 0.80 -15.02
CA GLU A 98 21.68 1.80 -14.50
C GLU A 98 20.99 2.96 -13.77
N ASP A 99 19.77 3.33 -14.19
CA ASP A 99 18.98 4.34 -13.48
C ASP A 99 18.69 3.87 -12.05
N MET A 100 18.29 2.62 -11.87
CA MET A 100 18.03 2.02 -10.56
C MET A 100 19.29 2.00 -9.68
N LYS A 101 20.43 1.60 -10.25
CA LYS A 101 21.71 1.54 -9.52
C LYS A 101 22.17 2.91 -9.02
N GLN A 102 21.91 3.99 -9.75
CA GLN A 102 22.24 5.35 -9.30
C GLN A 102 21.48 5.74 -8.02
N HIS A 103 20.32 5.15 -7.79
CA HIS A 103 19.56 5.28 -6.56
C HIS A 103 19.85 4.17 -5.53
N GLY A 104 20.81 3.29 -5.80
CA GLY A 104 21.13 2.15 -4.93
C GLY A 104 20.05 1.06 -4.90
N VAL A 105 19.11 1.08 -5.86
CA VAL A 105 18.00 0.12 -5.93
C VAL A 105 18.44 -1.13 -6.70
N SER A 106 18.25 -2.30 -6.10
CA SER A 106 18.54 -3.59 -6.75
C SER A 106 17.56 -4.68 -6.35
N ALA A 107 17.25 -5.54 -7.32
CA ALA A 107 16.48 -6.75 -7.06
C ALA A 107 17.25 -7.69 -6.12
N ILE A 108 16.52 -8.51 -5.36
CA ILE A 108 17.12 -9.56 -4.55
C ILE A 108 17.90 -10.56 -5.44
N PRO A 109 19.01 -11.15 -4.94
CA PRO A 109 19.75 -12.15 -5.71
C PRO A 109 18.89 -13.33 -6.13
N GLY A 110 18.99 -13.70 -7.42
CA GLY A 110 18.29 -14.85 -7.98
C GLY A 110 16.80 -14.60 -8.25
N TYR A 111 16.30 -13.37 -8.16
CA TYR A 111 14.93 -13.08 -8.57
C TYR A 111 14.67 -13.59 -10.00
N SER A 112 13.64 -14.43 -10.11
CA SER A 112 13.08 -14.94 -11.35
C SER A 112 11.61 -15.11 -11.06
N GLY A 113 10.77 -14.20 -11.57
CA GLY A 113 9.38 -13.99 -11.13
C GLY A 113 8.47 -15.22 -11.17
N HIS A 114 7.16 -15.00 -11.03
CA HIS A 114 6.19 -16.08 -10.84
C HIS A 114 6.15 -17.00 -12.07
N THR A 115 6.68 -18.22 -11.90
CA THR A 115 6.68 -19.36 -12.85
C THR A 115 6.82 -19.00 -14.34
N ASN A 116 8.04 -19.11 -14.88
CA ASN A 116 8.35 -19.23 -16.32
C ASN A 116 7.98 -18.09 -17.30
N HIS A 117 7.55 -16.91 -16.83
CA HIS A 117 7.10 -15.86 -17.77
C HIS A 117 7.76 -14.47 -17.63
N ASN A 118 8.40 -14.13 -16.50
CA ASN A 118 9.23 -12.92 -16.38
C ASN A 118 10.44 -13.18 -15.47
N ILE A 119 11.65 -13.06 -16.02
CA ILE A 119 12.90 -13.25 -15.27
C ILE A 119 13.22 -11.99 -14.43
N ASP A 120 12.79 -10.82 -14.88
CA ASP A 120 13.05 -9.53 -14.24
C ASP A 120 11.76 -8.96 -13.60
N LEU A 121 11.93 -8.07 -12.62
CA LEU A 121 10.85 -7.23 -12.08
C LEU A 121 10.26 -6.34 -13.18
N THR A 122 8.95 -6.14 -13.15
CA THR A 122 8.28 -5.17 -14.01
C THR A 122 8.59 -3.74 -13.53
N THR A 123 8.52 -2.78 -14.46
CA THR A 123 8.67 -1.36 -14.12
C THR A 123 7.62 -0.93 -13.08
N GLY A 124 6.39 -1.41 -13.22
CA GLY A 124 5.30 -1.17 -12.27
C GLY A 124 5.60 -1.63 -10.85
N GLU A 125 6.14 -2.85 -10.68
CA GLU A 125 6.55 -3.36 -9.36
C GLU A 125 7.63 -2.49 -8.72
N VAL A 126 8.64 -2.07 -9.50
CA VAL A 126 9.69 -1.17 -9.01
C VAL A 126 9.12 0.19 -8.60
N GLY A 127 8.26 0.78 -9.43
CA GLY A 127 7.61 2.07 -9.15
C GLY A 127 6.73 2.02 -7.90
N CYS A 128 5.95 0.95 -7.72
CA CYS A 128 5.13 0.71 -6.53
C CYS A 128 6.00 0.73 -5.26
N PHE A 129 7.03 -0.11 -5.19
CA PHE A 129 7.90 -0.16 -4.01
C PHE A 129 8.62 1.15 -3.73
N MET A 130 9.18 1.78 -4.75
CA MET A 130 9.86 3.08 -4.58
C MET A 130 8.90 4.15 -4.05
N SER A 131 7.62 4.10 -4.43
CA SER A 131 6.59 5.03 -3.94
C SER A 131 6.27 4.81 -2.45
N HIS A 132 6.09 3.57 -2.01
CA HIS A 132 5.89 3.26 -0.59
C HIS A 132 7.15 3.59 0.24
N TYR A 133 8.34 3.31 -0.29
CA TYR A 133 9.60 3.68 0.35
C TYR A 133 9.71 5.18 0.59
N THR A 134 9.25 6.02 -0.36
CA THR A 134 9.20 7.47 -0.15
C THR A 134 8.38 7.83 1.09
N ILE A 135 7.24 7.18 1.33
CA ILE A 135 6.42 7.48 2.51
C ILE A 135 7.11 6.99 3.78
N TRP A 136 7.72 5.80 3.79
CA TRP A 136 8.48 5.33 4.96
C TRP A 136 9.64 6.29 5.30
N HIS A 137 10.38 6.74 4.28
CA HIS A 137 11.42 7.77 4.43
C HIS A 137 10.84 9.07 5.01
N HIS A 138 9.69 9.53 4.50
CA HIS A 138 9.02 10.72 4.99
C HIS A 138 8.57 10.58 6.46
N MET A 139 8.01 9.43 6.83
CA MET A 139 7.62 9.14 8.22
C MET A 139 8.82 9.25 9.16
N VAL A 140 9.96 8.66 8.79
CA VAL A 140 11.19 8.71 9.59
C VAL A 140 11.75 10.13 9.68
N GLU A 141 11.78 10.87 8.58
CA GLU A 141 12.27 12.25 8.54
C GLU A 141 11.41 13.20 9.39
N ARG A 142 10.09 12.98 9.43
CA ARG A 142 9.12 13.86 10.11
C ARG A 142 8.69 13.39 11.49
N GLY A 143 9.06 12.18 11.90
CA GLY A 143 8.61 11.59 13.16
C GLY A 143 7.11 11.27 13.17
N ILE A 144 6.57 10.77 12.05
CA ILE A 144 5.16 10.36 11.95
C ILE A 144 5.02 8.99 12.61
N GLU A 145 4.36 8.96 13.77
CA GLU A 145 4.23 7.76 14.63
C GLU A 145 3.42 6.63 13.97
N SER A 146 2.38 6.95 13.20
CA SER A 146 1.57 5.98 12.47
C SER A 146 1.02 6.61 11.20
N ALA A 147 0.87 5.81 10.15
CA ALA A 147 0.28 6.25 8.89
C ALA A 147 -0.59 5.15 8.25
N LEU A 148 -1.70 5.56 7.66
CA LEU A 148 -2.49 4.72 6.75
C LEU A 148 -2.00 5.00 5.33
N ILE A 149 -1.50 3.96 4.64
CA ILE A 149 -1.01 4.07 3.27
C ILE A 149 -1.93 3.25 2.37
N LEU A 150 -2.44 3.87 1.31
CA LEU A 150 -3.35 3.31 0.32
C LEU A 150 -2.75 3.42 -1.09
N GLU A 151 -3.02 2.44 -1.95
CA GLU A 151 -2.75 2.53 -3.40
C GLU A 151 -3.85 3.35 -4.11
N ASP A 152 -3.80 3.57 -5.42
CA ASP A 152 -4.82 4.34 -6.17
C ASP A 152 -5.97 3.49 -6.74
N ASP A 153 -6.07 2.23 -6.34
CA ASP A 153 -7.06 1.29 -6.81
C ASP A 153 -7.74 0.52 -5.68
N PHE A 154 -8.36 1.28 -4.77
CA PHE A 154 -9.17 0.74 -3.70
C PHE A 154 -10.63 1.17 -3.74
N ASP A 155 -11.47 0.37 -3.10
CA ASP A 155 -12.81 0.70 -2.64
C ASP A 155 -12.85 0.60 -1.11
N PHE A 156 -13.33 1.66 -0.47
CA PHE A 156 -13.65 1.59 0.96
C PHE A 156 -14.92 0.76 1.16
N GLN A 157 -14.93 -0.02 2.24
CA GLN A 157 -16.15 -0.69 2.68
C GLN A 157 -17.02 0.27 3.50
N GLU A 158 -18.32 -0.01 3.58
CA GLU A 158 -19.29 0.78 4.34
C GLU A 158 -18.80 1.08 5.77
N ASP A 159 -19.07 2.30 6.24
CA ASP A 159 -18.67 2.81 7.55
C ASP A 159 -17.16 2.70 7.82
N PHE A 160 -16.33 2.85 6.78
CA PHE A 160 -14.87 2.71 6.85
C PHE A 160 -14.26 3.45 8.05
N PHE A 161 -14.61 4.74 8.20
CA PHE A 161 -14.04 5.60 9.23
C PHE A 161 -14.27 5.05 10.64
N GLU A 162 -15.54 4.78 10.99
CA GLU A 162 -15.93 4.26 12.30
C GLU A 162 -15.35 2.86 12.54
N ARG A 163 -15.44 1.98 11.54
CA ARG A 163 -14.95 0.59 11.65
C ARG A 163 -13.44 0.52 11.77
N LEU A 164 -12.68 1.41 11.14
CA LEU A 164 -11.23 1.49 11.31
C LEU A 164 -10.89 1.81 12.77
N GLY A 165 -11.56 2.80 13.36
CA GLY A 165 -11.44 3.14 14.78
C GLY A 165 -11.68 1.95 15.72
N HIS A 166 -12.79 1.25 15.55
CA HIS A 166 -13.11 0.07 16.35
C HIS A 166 -12.06 -1.04 16.23
N ARG A 167 -11.52 -1.25 15.03
CA ARG A 167 -10.54 -2.31 14.79
C ARG A 167 -9.14 -1.98 15.30
N LEU A 168 -8.75 -0.71 15.25
CA LEU A 168 -7.56 -0.24 15.95
C LEU A 168 -7.68 -0.46 17.46
N HIS A 169 -8.87 -0.25 18.03
CA HIS A 169 -9.15 -0.57 19.42
C HIS A 169 -9.11 -2.08 19.71
N GLU A 170 -9.63 -2.94 18.82
CA GLU A 170 -9.50 -4.40 18.98
C GLU A 170 -8.04 -4.87 18.92
N ALA A 171 -7.17 -4.15 18.22
CA ALA A 171 -5.74 -4.42 18.17
C ALA A 171 -4.97 -3.84 19.39
N ALA A 172 -5.64 -3.09 20.28
CA ALA A 172 -5.08 -2.46 21.47
C ALA A 172 -4.70 -3.49 22.55
N GLY A 173 -3.55 -4.11 22.40
CA GLY A 173 -3.08 -5.14 23.33
C GLY A 173 -2.08 -6.11 22.73
N GLU A 174 -2.05 -6.21 21.39
CA GLU A 174 -1.00 -6.93 20.69
C GLU A 174 0.19 -5.99 20.41
N ASP A 175 1.40 -6.53 20.43
CA ASP A 175 2.60 -5.83 19.95
C ASP A 175 2.70 -5.98 18.43
N TRP A 176 2.10 -5.03 17.71
CA TRP A 176 2.09 -5.00 16.25
C TRP A 176 2.70 -3.70 15.72
N ASN A 177 3.20 -3.75 14.48
CA ASN A 177 3.76 -2.59 13.78
C ASN A 177 3.31 -2.47 12.31
N LEU A 178 2.53 -3.45 11.83
CA LEU A 178 1.85 -3.46 10.54
C LEU A 178 0.44 -4.03 10.72
N LEU A 179 -0.57 -3.31 10.22
CA LEU A 179 -1.97 -3.77 10.20
C LEU A 179 -2.54 -3.64 8.78
N TYR A 180 -2.80 -4.76 8.12
CA TYR A 180 -3.47 -4.75 6.82
C TYR A 180 -4.94 -4.35 6.97
N VAL A 181 -5.36 -3.30 6.25
CA VAL A 181 -6.77 -2.92 6.10
C VAL A 181 -7.40 -3.55 4.85
N GLY A 182 -6.57 -3.93 3.87
CA GLY A 182 -6.93 -4.71 2.69
C GLY A 182 -5.76 -5.59 2.23
N ARG A 183 -6.01 -6.87 1.95
CA ARG A 183 -5.02 -7.86 1.48
C ARG A 183 -5.67 -9.05 0.80
N SER A 184 -4.86 -9.90 0.15
CA SER A 184 -5.26 -11.19 -0.41
C SER A 184 -4.56 -12.36 0.30
N PRO A 185 -5.25 -13.08 1.23
CA PRO A 185 -4.69 -14.27 1.86
C PRO A 185 -4.41 -15.35 0.81
N VAL A 186 -3.19 -15.89 0.84
CA VAL A 186 -2.79 -17.05 0.03
C VAL A 186 -2.79 -18.29 0.90
N GLU A 187 -2.23 -18.18 2.10
CA GLU A 187 -2.26 -19.20 3.14
C GLU A 187 -3.28 -18.85 4.23
N PRO A 188 -3.75 -19.84 5.02
CA PRO A 188 -4.63 -19.58 6.15
C PRO A 188 -4.03 -18.63 7.18
N ASP A 189 -4.90 -17.91 7.88
CA ASP A 189 -4.52 -17.12 9.05
C ASP A 189 -4.00 -18.02 10.17
N LEU A 190 -3.00 -17.54 10.90
CA LEU A 190 -2.32 -18.34 11.91
C LEU A 190 -3.07 -18.34 13.25
N ARG A 191 -3.61 -17.17 13.62
CA ARG A 191 -4.27 -16.96 14.90
C ARG A 191 -5.37 -15.92 14.77
N ARG A 192 -6.51 -16.15 15.43
CA ARG A 192 -7.52 -15.12 15.64
C ARG A 192 -7.20 -14.35 16.93
N ILE A 193 -7.08 -13.04 16.82
CA ILE A 193 -6.78 -12.13 17.93
C ILE A 193 -8.08 -11.66 18.58
N SER A 194 -9.03 -11.20 17.76
CA SER A 194 -10.30 -10.64 18.19
C SER A 194 -11.42 -11.03 17.21
N GLN A 195 -12.57 -10.34 17.29
CA GLN A 195 -13.65 -10.54 16.34
C GLN A 195 -13.21 -10.21 14.91
N HIS A 196 -12.47 -9.12 14.72
CA HIS A 196 -12.10 -8.60 13.41
C HIS A 196 -10.61 -8.56 13.12
N ILE A 197 -9.76 -8.99 14.06
CA ILE A 197 -8.29 -8.98 13.91
C ILE A 197 -7.74 -10.40 13.94
N VAL A 198 -6.84 -10.68 13.00
CA VAL A 198 -6.10 -11.95 12.88
C VAL A 198 -4.60 -11.69 12.69
N GLU A 199 -3.81 -12.70 13.01
CA GLU A 199 -2.41 -12.81 12.60
C GLU A 199 -2.35 -13.51 11.23
N PRO A 200 -1.88 -12.83 10.16
CA PRO A 200 -1.91 -13.39 8.82
C PRO A 200 -0.82 -14.46 8.58
N GLY A 201 -1.17 -15.46 7.76
CA GLY A 201 -0.19 -16.30 7.05
C GLY A 201 0.41 -15.58 5.84
N TYR A 202 1.00 -16.32 4.90
CA TYR A 202 1.47 -15.73 3.64
C TYR A 202 0.30 -15.04 2.90
N THR A 203 0.52 -13.79 2.52
CA THR A 203 -0.51 -12.93 1.92
C THR A 203 0.08 -12.02 0.86
N LEU A 204 -0.76 -11.59 -0.06
CA LEU A 204 -0.42 -10.65 -1.12
C LEU A 204 -1.27 -9.39 -1.01
N TRP A 205 -1.04 -8.46 -1.94
CA TRP A 205 -1.59 -7.11 -2.01
C TRP A 205 -1.16 -6.18 -0.87
N THR A 206 -0.96 -4.92 -1.26
CA THR A 206 -0.66 -3.79 -0.37
C THR A 206 -1.62 -2.63 -0.60
N VAL A 207 -2.82 -2.93 -1.13
CA VAL A 207 -3.90 -1.97 -1.44
C VAL A 207 -4.18 -1.00 -0.28
N GLY A 208 -4.04 -1.47 0.96
CA GLY A 208 -4.06 -0.60 2.13
C GLY A 208 -3.50 -1.24 3.39
N TYR A 209 -2.70 -0.47 4.13
CA TYR A 209 -2.19 -0.87 5.44
C TYR A 209 -1.90 0.31 6.36
N VAL A 210 -2.01 0.09 7.66
CA VAL A 210 -1.47 0.97 8.69
C VAL A 210 -0.08 0.49 9.07
N ILE A 211 0.90 1.39 9.10
CA ILE A 211 2.28 1.11 9.50
C ILE A 211 2.71 2.09 10.59
N ARG A 212 3.43 1.57 11.59
CA ARG A 212 3.98 2.37 12.68
C ARG A 212 5.42 2.78 12.41
N LEU A 213 5.86 3.88 13.02
CA LEU A 213 7.16 4.51 12.78
C LEU A 213 8.34 3.55 12.98
N GLU A 214 8.28 2.67 13.97
CA GLU A 214 9.34 1.68 14.23
C GLU A 214 9.52 0.69 13.08
N ALA A 215 8.44 0.32 12.38
CA ALA A 215 8.53 -0.54 11.20
C ALA A 215 9.14 0.24 10.03
N ALA A 216 8.71 1.48 9.80
CA ALA A 216 9.31 2.35 8.78
C ALA A 216 10.82 2.54 9.02
N ARG A 217 11.26 2.78 10.26
CA ARG A 217 12.68 2.87 10.62
C ARG A 217 13.43 1.56 10.33
N ALA A 218 12.88 0.43 10.76
CA ALA A 218 13.49 -0.88 10.56
C ALA A 218 13.66 -1.23 9.06
N LEU A 219 12.70 -0.83 8.21
CA LEU A 219 12.81 -0.98 6.76
C LEU A 219 13.99 -0.18 6.20
N LEU A 220 14.15 1.10 6.58
CA LEU A 220 15.26 1.92 6.10
C LEU A 220 16.62 1.44 6.64
N GLU A 221 16.69 1.07 7.92
CA GLU A 221 17.91 0.54 8.54
C GLU A 221 18.37 -0.78 7.89
N ALA A 222 17.43 -1.62 7.47
CA ALA A 222 17.71 -2.85 6.74
C ALA A 222 18.11 -2.62 5.26
N SER A 223 18.09 -1.37 4.76
CA SER A 223 18.42 -1.02 3.37
C SER A 223 17.66 -1.89 2.35
N VAL A 224 16.34 -2.01 2.56
CA VAL A 224 15.46 -2.91 1.80
C VAL A 224 15.42 -2.62 0.31
N GLU A 225 15.73 -1.39 -0.10
CA GLU A 225 15.86 -0.99 -1.50
C GLU A 225 16.95 -1.75 -2.26
N ARG A 226 17.90 -2.37 -1.55
CA ARG A 226 18.99 -3.15 -2.14
C ARG A 226 18.64 -4.61 -2.39
N ASN A 227 17.53 -5.10 -1.84
CA ASN A 227 17.10 -6.49 -1.93
C ASN A 227 15.60 -6.57 -2.27
N PHE A 228 15.19 -5.82 -3.28
CA PHE A 228 13.79 -5.66 -3.63
C PHE A 228 13.19 -6.90 -4.34
N VAL A 229 11.96 -7.24 -3.98
CA VAL A 229 11.00 -8.15 -4.64
C VAL A 229 9.64 -7.44 -4.63
N PRO A 230 8.64 -7.80 -5.46
CA PRO A 230 7.35 -7.10 -5.48
C PRO A 230 6.84 -6.82 -4.06
N LEU A 231 6.35 -5.60 -3.82
CA LEU A 231 6.16 -5.07 -2.46
C LEU A 231 5.31 -5.98 -1.57
N ASP A 232 4.28 -6.60 -2.13
CA ASP A 232 3.40 -7.53 -1.43
C ASP A 232 4.11 -8.84 -1.03
N GLU A 233 4.93 -9.39 -1.92
CA GLU A 233 5.82 -10.51 -1.60
C GLU A 233 6.87 -10.10 -0.55
N PHE A 234 7.47 -8.92 -0.68
CA PHE A 234 8.44 -8.40 0.29
C PHE A 234 7.82 -8.35 1.70
N PHE A 235 6.58 -7.86 1.83
CA PHE A 235 5.90 -7.81 3.12
C PHE A 235 5.73 -9.21 3.73
N SER A 236 5.33 -10.21 2.94
CA SER A 236 5.26 -11.59 3.42
C SER A 236 6.60 -12.12 3.94
N LEU A 237 7.67 -11.90 3.18
CA LEU A 237 9.01 -12.32 3.59
C LEU A 237 9.48 -11.59 4.85
N ALA A 238 9.20 -10.28 4.96
CA ALA A 238 9.52 -9.45 6.11
C ALA A 238 8.63 -9.74 7.34
N MET A 239 7.53 -10.49 7.19
CA MET A 239 6.78 -11.13 8.28
C MET A 239 7.36 -12.49 8.69
N GLY A 240 8.37 -12.99 7.96
CA GLY A 240 8.87 -14.37 8.11
C GLY A 240 7.89 -15.42 7.57
N ARG A 241 7.08 -15.07 6.57
CA ARG A 241 6.18 -15.99 5.87
C ARG A 241 6.76 -16.28 4.50
N TYR A 242 6.97 -17.55 4.18
CA TYR A 242 7.64 -17.97 2.96
C TYR A 242 6.78 -19.01 2.24
N THR A 243 6.69 -18.90 0.91
CA THR A 243 6.03 -19.89 0.08
C THR A 243 6.84 -20.12 -1.19
N THR A 244 6.91 -21.37 -1.65
CA THR A 244 7.55 -21.70 -2.93
C THR A 244 6.55 -21.65 -4.10
N LEU A 245 5.30 -21.24 -3.85
CA LEU A 245 4.25 -21.19 -4.86
C LEU A 245 4.58 -20.20 -5.99
N TYR A 246 5.28 -19.11 -5.66
CA TYR A 246 5.57 -18.01 -6.58
C TYR A 246 7.04 -17.97 -6.99
N ASN A 247 7.96 -18.26 -6.06
CA ASN A 247 9.38 -18.35 -6.34
C ASN A 247 10.03 -19.48 -5.52
N GLU A 248 10.75 -20.39 -6.18
CA GLU A 248 11.41 -21.53 -5.51
C GLU A 248 12.53 -21.09 -4.55
N LEU A 249 13.14 -19.92 -4.79
CA LEU A 249 14.18 -19.33 -3.97
C LEU A 249 13.63 -18.46 -2.81
N ALA A 250 12.32 -18.34 -2.64
CA ALA A 250 11.73 -17.52 -1.58
C ALA A 250 12.23 -17.93 -0.17
N LEU A 251 12.42 -19.23 0.07
CA LEU A 251 12.98 -19.74 1.34
C LEU A 251 14.43 -19.29 1.56
N GLU A 252 15.19 -19.09 0.48
CA GLU A 252 16.57 -18.63 0.55
C GLU A 252 16.68 -17.13 0.85
N TRP A 253 15.64 -16.36 0.53
CA TRP A 253 15.62 -14.90 0.66
C TRP A 253 15.51 -14.39 2.09
N GLY A 254 15.13 -15.24 3.05
CA GLY A 254 15.15 -14.89 4.48
C GLY A 254 16.53 -14.46 4.99
N ARG A 255 17.62 -14.75 4.26
CA ARG A 255 18.97 -14.25 4.59
C ARG A 255 19.21 -12.79 4.20
N TYR A 256 18.41 -12.26 3.27
CA TYR A 256 18.52 -10.88 2.75
C TYR A 256 17.43 -9.97 3.31
N ILE A 257 16.25 -10.53 3.61
CA ILE A 257 15.10 -9.80 4.14
C ILE A 257 14.91 -10.21 5.61
N PRO A 258 15.29 -9.34 6.57
CA PRO A 258 15.07 -9.63 7.97
C PRO A 258 13.58 -9.63 8.30
N VAL A 259 13.21 -10.33 9.37
CA VAL A 259 11.87 -10.22 9.94
C VAL A 259 11.73 -8.86 10.60
N ILE A 260 10.87 -8.01 10.03
CA ILE A 260 10.63 -6.63 10.45
C ILE A 260 9.23 -6.49 11.04
N PHE A 261 8.26 -7.17 10.42
CA PHE A 261 6.86 -6.96 10.74
C PHE A 261 6.39 -7.92 11.83
N ARG A 262 5.64 -7.34 12.78
CA ARG A 262 4.72 -8.04 13.68
C ARG A 262 3.32 -7.75 13.16
N PRO A 263 2.80 -8.61 12.27
CA PRO A 263 1.68 -8.25 11.43
C PRO A 263 0.35 -8.59 12.09
N LEU A 264 -0.62 -7.73 11.85
CA LEU A 264 -2.04 -8.00 12.03
C LEU A 264 -2.77 -7.77 10.72
N ALA A 265 -3.96 -8.31 10.60
CA ALA A 265 -4.84 -8.04 9.48
C ALA A 265 -6.30 -7.99 9.92
N MET A 266 -7.05 -7.14 9.22
CA MET A 266 -8.49 -7.03 9.38
C MET A 266 -9.24 -8.13 8.64
N THR A 267 -10.28 -8.69 9.27
CA THR A 267 -11.20 -9.67 8.67
C THR A 267 -12.65 -9.40 9.12
N PRO A 268 -13.62 -9.15 8.21
CA PRO A 268 -13.42 -8.91 6.77
C PRO A 268 -12.59 -7.64 6.52
N PRO A 269 -11.91 -7.46 5.38
CA PRO A 269 -11.15 -6.23 5.07
C PRO A 269 -12.04 -4.97 5.07
N LEU A 270 -11.45 -3.79 5.29
CA LEU A 270 -12.11 -2.48 5.12
C LEU A 270 -11.75 -1.79 3.80
N VAL A 271 -10.72 -2.30 3.12
CA VAL A 271 -10.24 -1.80 1.84
C VAL A 271 -10.17 -3.00 0.89
N MET A 272 -10.84 -2.90 -0.25
CA MET A 272 -10.84 -3.91 -1.30
C MET A 272 -10.25 -3.32 -2.58
N PRO A 273 -9.66 -4.11 -3.48
CA PRO A 273 -9.22 -3.59 -4.77
C PRO A 273 -10.41 -3.10 -5.58
N TYR A 274 -10.26 -1.94 -6.22
CA TYR A 274 -11.22 -1.42 -7.18
C TYR A 274 -11.34 -2.37 -8.37
N VAL A 275 -12.55 -2.90 -8.61
CA VAL A 275 -12.77 -3.95 -9.63
C VAL A 275 -12.36 -3.50 -11.03
N GLY A 276 -12.55 -2.22 -11.36
CA GLY A 276 -12.12 -1.66 -12.65
C GLY A 276 -10.61 -1.74 -12.90
N SER A 277 -9.78 -1.66 -11.86
CA SER A 277 -8.32 -1.70 -12.01
C SER A 277 -7.75 -3.10 -12.22
N MET A 278 -8.46 -4.15 -11.77
CA MET A 278 -8.02 -5.54 -11.93
C MET A 278 -7.98 -5.97 -13.40
N PHE A 279 -8.75 -5.30 -14.28
CA PHE A 279 -8.71 -5.50 -15.72
C PHE A 279 -7.65 -4.64 -16.43
N GLU A 280 -7.11 -3.62 -15.76
CA GLU A 280 -6.07 -2.71 -16.28
C GLU A 280 -4.66 -2.99 -15.73
N SER A 281 -4.54 -3.91 -14.77
CA SER A 281 -3.27 -4.31 -14.17
C SER A 281 -2.79 -5.64 -14.77
N ASP A 282 -1.65 -5.58 -15.46
CA ASP A 282 -0.98 -6.77 -16.02
C ASP A 282 -0.74 -7.85 -14.93
N THR A 283 -0.56 -7.45 -13.68
CA THR A 283 -0.29 -8.33 -12.54
C THR A 283 -1.55 -8.97 -11.95
N ALA A 284 -2.70 -8.28 -11.99
CA ALA A 284 -3.97 -8.79 -11.47
C ALA A 284 -4.55 -9.89 -12.37
N MET A 285 -4.38 -9.76 -13.69
CA MET A 285 -4.81 -10.74 -14.69
C MET A 285 -4.07 -12.09 -14.60
N LEU A 286 -2.94 -12.15 -13.88
CA LEU A 286 -2.06 -13.34 -13.80
C LEU A 286 -2.36 -14.27 -12.61
N ARG A 287 -3.17 -13.87 -11.62
CA ARG A 287 -3.32 -14.62 -10.35
C ARG A 287 -4.68 -15.35 -10.24
N LYS A 288 -4.82 -16.50 -10.91
CA LYS A 288 -6.01 -17.40 -10.85
C LYS A 288 -6.26 -18.14 -9.51
N GLY A 289 -5.62 -17.71 -8.42
CA GLY A 289 -5.62 -18.43 -7.13
C GLY A 289 -6.14 -17.66 -5.92
N THR A 290 -6.48 -16.38 -6.04
CA THR A 290 -6.91 -15.59 -4.87
C THR A 290 -8.40 -15.81 -4.57
N ARG A 291 -8.73 -15.99 -3.28
CA ARG A 291 -10.07 -16.35 -2.81
C ARG A 291 -11.14 -15.31 -3.18
N TYR A 292 -10.76 -14.04 -3.29
CA TYR A 292 -11.65 -12.90 -3.46
C TYR A 292 -12.08 -12.59 -4.91
N VAL A 293 -11.48 -13.23 -5.94
CA VAL A 293 -11.93 -13.04 -7.35
C VAL A 293 -13.34 -13.61 -7.56
N LYS A 294 -13.80 -14.53 -6.69
CA LYS A 294 -15.11 -15.17 -6.79
C LYS A 294 -16.26 -14.37 -6.17
N ASP A 295 -15.94 -13.37 -5.34
CA ASP A 295 -16.92 -12.62 -4.53
C ASP A 295 -17.08 -11.15 -5.00
N LEU A 296 -16.55 -10.80 -6.18
CA LEU A 296 -16.67 -9.44 -6.73
C LEU A 296 -18.11 -9.18 -7.23
N PRO A 297 -18.71 -8.03 -6.90
CA PRO A 297 -20.03 -7.65 -7.43
C PRO A 297 -19.98 -7.42 -8.95
N GLU A 298 -21.09 -7.71 -9.64
CA GLU A 298 -21.24 -7.47 -11.08
C GLU A 298 -21.06 -5.98 -11.41
N THR A 299 -20.27 -5.71 -12.44
CA THR A 299 -19.74 -4.41 -12.87
C THR A 299 -20.81 -3.33 -13.09
N ILE A 300 -20.63 -2.15 -12.48
CA ILE A 300 -21.28 -0.90 -12.92
C ILE A 300 -20.47 -0.35 -14.10
N THR A 301 -21.13 0.16 -15.14
CA THR A 301 -20.45 0.65 -16.35
C THR A 301 -19.83 2.03 -16.15
N GLU A 302 -18.77 2.34 -16.91
CA GLU A 302 -18.05 3.62 -16.85
C GLU A 302 -18.97 4.83 -17.16
N GLU A 303 -19.97 4.64 -18.02
CA GLU A 303 -21.01 5.63 -18.34
C GLU A 303 -21.96 5.91 -17.16
N GLU A 304 -22.33 4.89 -16.39
CA GLU A 304 -23.18 5.03 -15.21
C GLU A 304 -22.45 5.79 -14.09
N ALA A 305 -21.16 5.50 -13.90
CA ALA A 305 -20.32 6.24 -12.95
C ALA A 305 -20.17 7.72 -13.36
N GLU A 306 -19.97 8.02 -14.65
CA GLU A 306 -19.84 9.41 -15.12
C GLU A 306 -21.09 10.27 -14.92
N ALA A 307 -22.28 9.69 -15.08
CA ALA A 307 -23.56 10.38 -14.90
C ALA A 307 -23.81 10.76 -13.43
N GLU A 308 -23.47 9.87 -12.50
CA GLU A 308 -23.59 10.12 -11.06
C GLU A 308 -22.59 11.19 -10.60
N ILE A 309 -21.39 11.21 -11.17
CA ILE A 309 -20.34 12.18 -10.86
C ILE A 309 -20.65 13.60 -11.37
N GLN A 310 -21.32 13.77 -12.51
CA GLN A 310 -21.71 15.10 -12.98
C GLN A 310 -22.85 15.72 -12.14
N SER A 311 -23.51 14.93 -11.31
CA SER A 311 -24.61 15.38 -10.46
C SER A 311 -24.19 15.84 -9.06
N LEU A 312 -22.92 15.62 -8.69
CA LEU A 312 -22.28 16.02 -7.42
C LEU A 312 -21.41 17.27 -7.62
#